data_AF-A0A1B9LKP9-F1
#
_entry.id   AF-A0A1B9LKP9-F1
#
_cell.length_a   1.000
_cell.length_b   1.000
_cell.length_c   1.000
_cell.angle_alpha   90.00
_cell.angle_beta   90.00
_cell.angle_gamma   90.00
#
_symmetry.space_group_name_H-M   'P 1'
#
loop_
_entity.id
_entity.type
_entity.pdbx_description
1 polymer ?
#
loop_
_entity_poly.entity_id
_entity_poly.type
_entity_poly.pdbx_seq_one_letter_code
_entity_poly.pdbx_strand_id
1 'polypeptide(L)'
;MNRELISQFLSDPFFATKVNFESLGSITCIVQPASNDDLQILPEGDRYNPTVRVFSREKLTNGVLFHHHGMRFKVISEAIWSDYGYYDCLATRYDGSQAHDSGGFDVT
;
A
#
# COMPACT_ATOMS: atom_id res chain seq x y z
N MET A 1 8.32 -8.50 14.98
CA MET A 1 7.06 -7.83 15.35
C MET A 1 6.05 -8.89 15.80
N ASN A 2 5.43 -8.73 16.97
CA ASN A 2 4.50 -9.71 17.52
C ASN A 2 3.16 -9.63 16.76
N ARG A 3 2.73 -10.71 16.10
CA ARG A 3 1.71 -10.67 15.03
C ARG A 3 0.29 -10.37 15.53
N GLU A 4 -0.02 -10.75 16.76
CA GLU A 4 -1.30 -10.42 17.41
C GLU A 4 -1.47 -8.91 17.67
N LEU A 5 -0.37 -8.16 17.75
CA LEU A 5 -0.42 -6.71 18.00
C LEU A 5 -0.99 -5.93 16.82
N ILE A 6 -0.82 -6.39 15.58
CA ILE A 6 -1.29 -5.64 14.39
C ILE A 6 -2.81 -5.56 14.35
N SER A 7 -3.50 -6.66 14.68
CA SER A 7 -4.96 -6.66 14.78
C SER A 7 -5.47 -5.71 15.87
N GLN A 8 -4.73 -5.60 16.98
CA GLN A 8 -5.02 -4.64 18.05
C GLN A 8 -4.79 -3.20 17.59
N PHE A 9 -3.65 -2.91 16.94
CA PHE A 9 -3.34 -1.58 16.40
C PHE A 9 -4.31 -1.13 15.30
N LEU A 10 -4.90 -2.06 14.54
CA LEU A 10 -5.96 -1.73 13.60
C LEU A 10 -7.25 -1.22 14.28
N SER A 11 -7.40 -1.46 15.58
CA SER A 11 -8.48 -0.89 16.40
C SER A 11 -8.08 0.44 17.06
N ASP A 12 -6.78 0.78 17.05
CA ASP A 12 -6.25 1.96 17.73
C ASP A 12 -6.28 3.17 16.79
N PRO A 13 -7.02 4.25 17.12
CA PRO A 13 -7.10 5.47 16.30
C PRO A 13 -5.77 6.18 16.09
N PHE A 14 -4.75 5.92 16.94
CA PHE A 14 -3.43 6.51 16.79
C PHE A 14 -2.66 5.92 15.60
N PHE A 15 -2.82 4.62 15.35
CA PHE A 15 -2.12 3.91 14.27
C PHE A 15 -2.99 3.73 13.03
N ALA A 16 -4.28 3.46 13.22
CA ALA A 16 -5.20 3.16 12.14
C ALA A 16 -5.70 4.45 11.48
N THR A 17 -5.48 4.56 10.16
CA THR A 17 -5.91 5.67 9.34
C THR A 17 -6.99 5.21 8.37
N LYS A 18 -8.03 6.03 8.20
CA LYS A 18 -9.04 5.79 7.17
C LYS A 18 -8.51 6.31 5.82
N VAL A 19 -8.24 5.39 4.90
CA VAL A 19 -7.69 5.69 3.58
C VAL A 19 -8.73 5.38 2.51
N ASN A 20 -8.85 6.26 1.51
CA ASN A 20 -9.78 6.05 0.41
C ASN A 20 -9.08 5.32 -0.75
N PHE A 21 -9.55 4.12 -1.04
CA PHE A 21 -9.15 3.30 -2.17
C PHE A 21 -10.12 3.53 -3.33
N GLU A 22 -9.60 3.72 -4.54
CA GLU A 22 -10.41 4.13 -5.70
C GLU A 22 -11.53 3.14 -6.04
N SER A 23 -11.26 1.84 -5.95
CA SER A 23 -12.22 0.78 -6.29
C SER A 23 -12.95 0.17 -5.09
N LEU A 24 -12.49 0.40 -3.86
CA LEU A 24 -13.02 -0.25 -2.64
C LEU A 24 -13.64 0.75 -1.65
N GLY A 25 -13.50 2.05 -1.88
CA GLY A 25 -13.95 3.08 -0.96
C GLY A 25 -13.03 3.23 0.26
N SER A 26 -13.59 3.67 1.38
CA SER A 26 -12.80 4.00 2.56
C SER A 26 -12.54 2.80 3.46
N ILE A 27 -11.28 2.39 3.57
CA ILE A 27 -10.82 1.28 4.40
C ILE A 27 -9.96 1.81 5.53
N THR A 28 -10.15 1.26 6.73
CA THR A 28 -9.27 1.53 7.88
C THR A 28 -8.03 0.64 7.78
N CYS A 29 -6.86 1.26 7.67
CA CYS A 29 -5.59 0.56 7.52
C CYS A 29 -4.45 1.27 8.27
N ILE A 30 -3.38 0.55 8.54
CA ILE A 30 -2.11 1.11 9.03
C ILE A 30 -1.19 1.22 7.83
N VAL A 31 -0.67 2.41 7.57
CA VAL A 31 0.29 2.67 6.50
C VAL A 31 1.62 3.03 7.14
N GLN A 32 2.67 2.29 6.80
CA GLN A 32 4.03 2.57 7.26
C GLN A 32 5.02 2.49 6.10
N PRO A 33 6.17 3.17 6.17
CA PRO A 33 7.25 2.96 5.20
C PRO A 33 7.64 1.48 5.11
N ALA A 34 7.88 0.98 3.90
CA ALA A 34 8.41 -0.36 3.72
C ALA A 34 9.82 -0.45 4.33
N SER A 35 10.13 -1.58 4.98
CA SER A 35 11.49 -1.81 5.49
C SER A 35 12.45 -2.14 4.36
N ASN A 36 13.77 -2.07 4.62
CA ASN A 36 14.76 -2.42 3.61
C ASN A 36 14.59 -3.88 3.12
N ASP A 37 14.26 -4.80 4.02
CA ASP A 37 13.99 -6.20 3.66
C ASP A 37 12.76 -6.33 2.75
N ASP A 38 11.70 -5.56 3.01
CA ASP A 38 10.51 -5.52 2.16
C ASP A 38 10.82 -4.94 0.76
N LEU A 39 11.83 -4.06 0.64
CA LEU A 39 12.26 -3.54 -0.66
C LEU A 39 13.06 -4.58 -1.46
N GLN A 40 13.81 -5.47 -0.80
CA GLN A 40 14.64 -6.46 -1.51
C GLN A 40 13.81 -7.49 -2.31
N ILE A 41 12.56 -7.73 -1.91
CA ILE A 41 11.66 -8.64 -2.64
C ILE A 41 11.08 -8.01 -3.92
N LEU A 42 11.23 -6.70 -4.10
CA LEU A 42 10.75 -6.02 -5.29
C LEU A 42 11.72 -6.18 -6.46
N PRO A 43 11.21 -6.13 -7.72
CA PRO A 43 12.05 -5.98 -8.89
C PRO A 43 12.98 -4.76 -8.75
N GLU A 44 14.21 -4.85 -9.26
CA GLU A 44 15.24 -3.81 -9.11
C GLU A 44 14.74 -2.40 -9.44
N GLY A 45 13.98 -2.25 -10.53
CA GLY A 45 13.42 -0.97 -10.99
C GLY A 45 12.40 -0.33 -10.03
N ASP A 46 11.79 -1.13 -9.15
CA ASP A 46 10.79 -0.67 -8.18
C ASP A 46 11.37 -0.44 -6.78
N ARG A 47 12.58 -0.95 -6.49
CA ARG A 47 13.21 -0.82 -5.16
C ARG A 47 13.48 0.62 -4.74
N TYR A 48 13.69 1.49 -5.71
CA TYR A 48 14.00 2.90 -5.49
C TYR A 48 12.74 3.78 -5.46
N ASN A 49 11.57 3.22 -5.76
CA ASN A 49 10.31 3.95 -5.70
C ASN A 49 9.79 3.95 -4.25
N PRO A 50 9.25 5.09 -3.77
CA PRO A 50 8.64 5.15 -2.44
C PRO A 50 7.60 4.05 -2.27
N THR A 51 7.86 3.13 -1.34
CA THR A 51 7.00 1.97 -1.08
C THR A 51 6.55 1.99 0.38
N VAL A 52 5.28 1.73 0.58
CA VAL A 52 4.64 1.62 1.89
C VAL A 52 4.10 0.22 2.08
N ARG A 53 4.06 -0.22 3.33
CA ARG A 53 3.38 -1.43 3.76
C ARG A 53 2.03 -1.04 4.36
N VAL A 54 0.99 -1.76 3.96
CA VAL A 54 -0.39 -1.49 4.34
C VAL A 54 -0.96 -2.71 5.05
N PHE A 55 -1.33 -2.53 6.31
CA PHE A 55 -2.09 -3.52 7.07
C PHE A 55 -3.56 -3.13 7.08
N SER A 56 -4.46 -4.05 6.79
CA SER A 56 -5.91 -3.79 6.76
C SER A 56 -6.69 -5.01 7.21
N ARG A 57 -7.96 -4.85 7.61
CA ARG A 57 -8.84 -6.00 7.90
C ARG A 57 -9.52 -6.56 6.66
N GLU A 58 -9.52 -5.79 5.59
CA GLU A 58 -10.13 -6.14 4.32
C GLU A 58 -9.05 -6.57 3.34
N LYS A 59 -9.39 -7.48 2.42
CA LYS A 59 -8.42 -7.93 1.42
C LYS A 59 -8.17 -6.81 0.41
N LEU A 60 -6.92 -6.36 0.31
CA LEU A 60 -6.46 -5.50 -0.76
C LEU A 60 -5.90 -6.36 -1.90
N THR A 61 -6.43 -6.18 -3.11
CA THR A 61 -5.97 -6.88 -4.31
C THR A 61 -4.87 -6.11 -5.01
N ASN A 62 -4.03 -6.84 -5.74
CA ASN A 62 -2.99 -6.23 -6.58
C ASN A 62 -3.63 -5.29 -7.62
N GLY A 63 -3.03 -4.12 -7.82
CA GLY A 63 -3.47 -3.10 -8.76
C GLY A 63 -4.42 -2.05 -8.18
N VAL A 64 -4.93 -2.23 -6.96
CA VAL A 64 -5.78 -1.21 -6.32
C VAL A 64 -4.98 0.06 -6.03
N LEU A 65 -5.59 1.21 -6.34
CA LEU A 65 -5.01 2.54 -6.15
C LEU A 65 -5.60 3.22 -4.91
N PHE A 66 -4.75 3.97 -4.20
CA PHE A 66 -5.19 4.83 -3.10
C PHE A 66 -4.30 6.07 -2.97
N HIS A 67 -4.82 7.08 -2.28
CA HIS A 67 -4.08 8.32 -2.00
C HIS A 67 -3.71 8.41 -0.54
N HIS A 68 -2.43 8.69 -0.26
CA HIS A 68 -1.90 8.87 1.08
C HIS A 68 -0.83 9.96 1.08
N HIS A 69 -0.93 10.94 2.00
CA HIS A 69 -0.04 12.10 2.08
C HIS A 69 0.21 12.83 0.75
N GLY A 70 -0.82 13.00 -0.08
CA GLY A 70 -0.72 13.70 -1.37
C GLY A 70 -0.02 12.91 -2.48
N MET A 71 0.32 11.65 -2.25
CA MET A 71 0.87 10.74 -3.25
C MET A 71 -0.14 9.62 -3.55
N ARG A 72 -0.19 9.19 -4.82
CA ARG A 72 -0.93 8.01 -5.23
C ARG A 72 -0.05 6.77 -5.14
N PHE A 73 -0.58 5.71 -4.57
CA PHE A 73 0.08 4.42 -4.41
C PHE A 73 -0.74 3.34 -5.11
N LYS A 74 -0.05 2.36 -5.68
CA LYS A 74 -0.62 1.14 -6.24
C LYS A 74 -0.20 -0.05 -5.40
N VAL A 75 -1.15 -0.85 -4.96
CA VAL A 75 -0.88 -2.14 -4.31
C VAL A 75 -0.21 -3.06 -5.33
N ILE A 76 0.99 -3.57 -5.00
CA ILE A 76 1.81 -4.39 -5.90
C ILE A 76 1.98 -5.83 -5.43
N SER A 77 1.63 -6.13 -4.18
CA SER A 77 1.61 -7.50 -3.67
C SER A 77 0.22 -7.87 -3.13
N GLU A 78 -0.12 -9.15 -3.26
CA GLU A 78 -1.35 -9.67 -2.66
C GLU A 78 -1.18 -9.89 -1.17
N ALA A 79 -2.28 -9.79 -0.44
CA ALA A 79 -2.27 -10.01 0.99
C ALA A 79 -2.19 -11.50 1.37
N ILE A 80 -1.13 -11.87 2.08
CA ILE A 80 -0.78 -13.27 2.39
C ILE A 80 -1.32 -13.73 3.77
N TRP A 81 -1.76 -12.81 4.63
CA TRP A 81 -1.83 -13.06 6.08
C TRP A 81 -3.24 -13.14 6.70
N SER A 82 -4.27 -13.44 5.91
CA SER A 82 -5.68 -13.45 6.35
C SER A 82 -5.96 -14.22 7.64
N ASP A 83 -5.22 -15.31 7.89
CA ASP A 83 -5.43 -16.22 9.02
C ASP A 83 -5.16 -15.57 10.39
N TYR A 84 -4.46 -14.44 10.42
CA TYR A 84 -4.15 -13.69 11.64
C TYR A 84 -5.11 -12.52 11.90
N GLY A 85 -6.21 -12.43 11.14
CA GLY A 85 -7.22 -11.38 11.28
C GLY A 85 -6.80 -10.03 10.68
N TYR A 86 -5.72 -10.01 9.90
CA TYR A 86 -5.30 -8.85 9.13
C TYR A 86 -4.67 -9.28 7.80
N TYR A 87 -4.76 -8.40 6.82
CA TYR A 87 -4.11 -8.49 5.53
C TYR A 87 -2.91 -7.55 5.52
N ASP A 88 -1.87 -7.94 4.80
CA ASP A 88 -0.61 -7.21 4.72
C ASP A 88 -0.11 -7.23 3.29
N CYS A 89 0.10 -6.05 2.73
CA CYS A 89 0.49 -5.84 1.34
C CYS A 89 1.47 -4.67 1.22
N LEU A 90 2.20 -4.66 0.11
CA LEU A 90 3.07 -3.57 -0.29
C LEU A 90 2.39 -2.73 -1.36
N ALA A 91 2.57 -1.43 -1.27
CA ALA A 91 2.11 -0.49 -2.26
C ALA A 91 3.23 0.49 -2.61
N THR A 92 3.48 0.65 -3.91
CA THR A 92 4.53 1.53 -4.42
C THR A 92 3.89 2.76 -5.06
N ARG A 93 4.57 3.90 -4.96
CA ARG A 93 4.11 5.15 -5.57
C ARG A 93 3.80 4.92 -7.05
N TYR A 94 2.66 5.43 -7.50
CA TYR A 94 2.14 5.28 -8.85
C TYR A 94 1.70 6.63 -9.41
N ASP A 95 2.67 7.33 -9.98
CA ASP A 95 2.56 8.74 -10.38
C ASP A 95 3.47 9.02 -11.60
N GLY A 96 3.27 10.16 -12.27
CA GLY A 96 4.07 10.55 -13.44
C GLY A 96 3.95 9.57 -14.59
N SER A 97 5.01 9.34 -15.37
CA SER A 97 5.00 8.47 -16.58
C SER A 97 4.63 7.00 -16.34
N GLN A 98 4.60 6.54 -15.09
CA GLN A 98 4.17 5.19 -14.73
C GLN A 98 2.64 5.06 -14.73
N ALA A 99 1.95 6.17 -14.55
CA ALA A 99 0.51 6.28 -14.49
C ALA A 99 -0.13 6.11 -15.88
N HIS A 100 -1.18 5.29 -15.99
CA HIS A 100 -1.91 5.09 -17.25
C HIS A 100 -2.58 6.37 -17.75
N ASP A 101 -2.91 7.27 -16.82
CA ASP A 101 -3.44 8.61 -17.00
C ASP A 101 -2.34 9.68 -17.07
N SER A 102 -1.06 9.29 -17.13
CA SER A 102 0.00 10.22 -17.49
C SER A 102 -0.23 10.66 -18.92
N GLY A 103 -0.21 11.97 -19.19
CA GLY A 103 -0.36 12.53 -20.52
C GLY A 103 0.73 12.11 -21.53
N GLY A 104 1.54 11.09 -21.20
CA GLY A 104 2.68 10.65 -21.98
C GLY A 104 3.78 11.70 -22.02
N PHE A 105 4.66 11.53 -23.00
CA PHE A 105 5.61 12.56 -23.39
C PHE A 105 5.03 13.30 -24.59
N ASP A 106 4.86 14.63 -24.47
CA ASP A 106 4.64 15.47 -25.64
C ASP A 106 5.93 15.53 -26.45
N VAL A 107 5.92 14.94 -27.65
CA VAL A 107 7.03 15.03 -28.61
C VAL A 107 6.88 16.32 -29.40
N THR A 108 7.64 17.35 -29.06
CA THR A 108 7.83 18.58 -29.88
C THR A 108 9.00 18.45 -30.83
#